data_AF-A0A846TZC0-F1
#
_entry.id   AF-A0A846TZC0-F1
#
_cell.length_a   1.000
_cell.length_b   1.000
_cell.length_c   1.000
_cell.angle_alpha   90.00
_cell.angle_beta   90.00
_cell.angle_gamma   90.00
#
_symmetry.space_group_name_H-M   'P 1'
#
loop_
_entity.id
_entity.type
_entity.pdbx_description
1 polymer ?
#
loop_
_entity_poly.entity_id
_entity_poly.type
_entity_poly.pdbx_seq_one_letter_code
_entity_poly.pdbx_strand_id
1 'polypeptide(L)'
;DEGVTIRFASKVPGTQSEIRDVTMDFGYGHAFTESSPEAYERLILDVLLGEPPLFPHHEEVELSWKILDPFEEYWAENQIQPEGYDPGSWGPESADRLMQRDGRTWRRP
;
A
#
# COMPACT_ATOMS: atom_id res chain seq x y z
N ASP A 1 6.08 -10.72 5.34
CA ASP A 1 4.95 -11.44 5.97
C ASP A 1 3.64 -10.86 5.50
N GLU A 2 2.89 -11.67 4.75
CA GLU A 2 1.55 -11.34 4.28
C GLU A 2 0.55 -11.55 5.41
N GLY A 3 -0.33 -10.58 5.60
CA GLY A 3 -1.27 -10.61 6.71
C GLY A 3 -2.20 -9.40 6.76
N VAL A 4 -3.18 -9.48 7.64
CA VAL A 4 -4.15 -8.42 7.92
C VAL A 4 -4.05 -8.05 9.38
N THR A 5 -3.75 -6.77 9.65
CA THR A 5 -3.72 -6.20 11.00
C THR A 5 -4.81 -5.16 11.14
N ILE A 6 -5.78 -5.42 12.01
CA ILE A 6 -6.87 -4.49 12.35
C ILE A 6 -6.64 -3.94 13.75
N ARG A 7 -6.58 -2.61 13.88
CA ARG A 7 -6.52 -1.92 15.18
C ARG A 7 -7.86 -1.28 15.47
N PHE A 8 -8.45 -1.58 16.62
CA PHE A 8 -9.71 -0.99 17.05
C PHE A 8 -9.72 -0.75 18.56
N ALA A 9 -10.57 0.18 19.00
CA ALA A 9 -10.75 0.49 20.40
C ALA A 9 -11.64 -0.55 21.08
N SER A 10 -11.20 -1.10 22.21
CA SER A 10 -11.99 -1.99 23.06
C SER A 10 -11.96 -1.54 24.51
N LYS A 11 -13.05 -1.80 25.24
CA LYS A 11 -13.13 -1.51 26.67
C LYS A 11 -12.22 -2.47 27.42
N VAL A 12 -11.39 -1.94 28.31
CA VAL A 12 -10.57 -2.75 29.23
C VAL A 12 -11.50 -3.50 30.19
N PRO A 13 -11.39 -4.83 30.31
CA PRO A 13 -12.13 -5.58 31.33
C PRO A 13 -11.80 -5.05 32.73
N GLY A 14 -12.79 -4.51 33.44
CA GLY A 14 -12.60 -3.88 34.75
C GLY A 14 -13.78 -3.01 35.19
N THR A 15 -13.69 -2.46 36.39
CA THR A 15 -14.70 -1.56 36.98
C THR A 15 -14.64 -0.13 36.42
N GLN A 16 -13.48 0.29 35.91
CA GLN A 16 -13.30 1.60 35.29
C GLN A 16 -13.60 1.54 33.79
N SER A 17 -14.22 2.59 33.25
CA SER A 17 -14.53 2.69 31.83
C SER A 17 -13.34 3.29 31.07
N GLU A 18 -12.30 2.48 30.88
CA GLU A 18 -11.15 2.82 30.04
C GLU A 18 -11.27 2.13 28.68
N ILE A 19 -11.00 2.88 27.60
CA ILE A 19 -10.89 2.37 26.24
C ILE A 19 -9.41 2.28 25.88
N ARG A 20 -8.99 1.16 25.29
CA ARG A 20 -7.63 0.98 24.76
C ARG A 20 -7.66 0.42 23.35
N ASP A 21 -6.64 0.76 22.57
CA ASP A 21 -6.42 0.16 21.27
C ASP A 21 -5.98 -1.30 21.44
N VAL A 22 -6.72 -2.21 20.81
CA VAL A 22 -6.36 -3.62 20.66
C VAL A 22 -6.01 -3.90 19.21
N THR A 23 -5.07 -4.82 19.00
CA THR A 23 -4.60 -5.23 17.67
C THR A 23 -5.03 -6.68 17.45
N MET A 24 -5.71 -6.92 16.33
CA MET A 24 -5.99 -8.26 15.83
C MET A 24 -5.09 -8.50 14.61
N ASP A 25 -4.22 -9.51 14.72
CA ASP A 25 -3.27 -9.88 13.69
C ASP A 25 -3.62 -11.23 13.08
N PHE A 26 -3.76 -11.27 11.76
CA PHE A 26 -3.84 -12.47 10.97
C PHE A 26 -2.61 -12.53 10.06
N GLY A 27 -1.82 -13.61 10.13
CA GLY A 27 -0.65 -13.82 9.28
C GLY A 27 -0.78 -15.11 8.49
N TYR A 28 -0.55 -15.07 7.18
CA TYR A 28 -0.67 -16.24 6.29
C TYR A 28 0.27 -17.37 6.72
N GLY A 29 1.53 -17.07 7.02
CA GLY A 29 2.51 -18.07 7.44
C GLY A 29 2.24 -18.76 8.79
N HIS A 30 1.33 -18.22 9.61
CA HIS A 30 0.88 -18.87 10.84
C HIS A 30 -0.42 -19.66 10.66
N ALA A 31 -1.26 -19.27 9.70
CA ALA A 31 -2.57 -19.88 9.45
C ALA A 31 -2.53 -20.99 8.39
N PHE A 32 -1.58 -20.92 7.45
CA PHE A 32 -1.42 -21.87 6.36
C PHE A 32 0.05 -22.32 6.27
N THR A 33 0.27 -23.64 6.18
CA THR A 33 1.61 -24.25 6.05
C THR A 33 2.13 -24.29 4.61
N GLU A 34 1.39 -23.73 3.65
CA GLU A 34 1.76 -23.67 2.24
C GLU A 34 2.28 -22.29 1.89
N SER A 35 3.34 -22.26 1.08
CA SER A 35 3.86 -21.01 0.51
C SER A 35 2.88 -20.46 -0.52
N SER A 36 2.55 -19.18 -0.43
CA SER A 36 1.87 -18.46 -1.51
C SER A 36 2.66 -18.67 -2.83
N PRO A 37 1.99 -19.00 -3.94
CA PRO A 37 2.66 -19.17 -5.23
C PRO A 37 3.34 -17.86 -5.63
N GLU A 38 4.45 -17.99 -6.35
CA GLU A 38 5.20 -16.82 -6.82
C GLU A 38 4.38 -16.03 -7.84
N ALA A 39 4.58 -14.71 -7.91
CA ALA A 39 3.71 -13.83 -8.69
C ALA A 39 3.65 -14.22 -10.18
N TYR A 40 4.78 -14.62 -10.79
CA TYR A 40 4.78 -15.04 -12.19
C TYR A 40 4.22 -16.44 -12.39
N GLU A 41 4.43 -17.36 -11.44
CA GLU A 41 3.80 -18.69 -11.46
C GLU A 41 2.29 -18.58 -11.61
N ARG A 42 1.68 -17.69 -10.80
CA ARG A 42 0.23 -17.45 -10.85
C ARG A 42 -0.21 -16.84 -12.18
N LEU A 43 0.49 -15.82 -12.67
CA LEU A 43 0.13 -15.16 -13.94
C LEU A 43 0.23 -16.10 -15.14
N ILE A 44 1.26 -16.95 -15.19
CA ILE A 44 1.43 -17.94 -16.26
C ILE A 44 0.31 -18.97 -16.22
N LEU A 45 -0.04 -19.46 -15.03
CA LEU A 45 -1.15 -20.40 -14.86
C LEU A 45 -2.48 -19.81 -15.34
N ASP A 46 -2.77 -18.56 -14.96
CA ASP A 46 -4.00 -17.86 -15.36
C ASP A 46 -4.09 -17.73 -16.90
N VAL A 47 -2.97 -17.46 -17.58
CA VAL A 47 -2.92 -17.45 -19.06
C VAL A 47 -3.20 -18.84 -19.65
N LEU A 48 -2.62 -19.90 -19.08
CA LEU A 48 -2.83 -21.28 -19.56
C LEU A 48 -4.28 -21.76 -19.37
N LEU A 49 -4.96 -21.29 -18.32
CA LEU A 49 -6.36 -21.60 -18.05
C LEU A 49 -7.34 -20.77 -18.89
N GLY A 50 -6.86 -19.77 -19.62
CA GLY A 50 -7.71 -18.90 -20.45
C GLY A 50 -8.56 -17.90 -19.65
N GLU A 51 -8.29 -17.75 -18.36
CA GLU A 51 -8.96 -16.81 -17.47
C GLU A 51 -7.89 -15.91 -16.85
N PRO A 52 -7.64 -14.70 -17.38
CA PRO A 52 -6.61 -13.80 -16.89
C PRO A 52 -7.18 -12.65 -16.00
N PRO A 53 -7.74 -12.91 -14.81
CA PRO A 53 -8.36 -11.86 -13.97
C PRO A 53 -7.35 -10.87 -13.38
N LEU A 54 -6.06 -11.20 -13.38
CA LEU A 54 -4.98 -10.38 -12.82
C LEU A 54 -4.27 -9.52 -13.87
N PHE A 55 -4.81 -9.44 -15.08
CA PHE A 55 -4.29 -8.58 -16.14
C PHE A 55 -5.17 -7.33 -16.24
N PRO A 56 -4.57 -6.13 -16.24
CA PRO A 56 -5.34 -4.91 -16.39
C PRO A 56 -6.01 -4.87 -17.76
N HIS A 57 -7.24 -4.37 -17.81
CA HIS A 57 -7.94 -4.13 -19.07
C HIS A 57 -7.34 -2.92 -19.79
N HIS A 58 -7.48 -2.88 -21.12
CA HIS A 58 -6.97 -1.76 -21.92
C HIS A 58 -7.47 -0.40 -21.41
N GLU A 59 -8.76 -0.30 -21.07
CA GLU A 59 -9.34 0.94 -20.53
C GLU A 59 -8.72 1.36 -19.19
N GLU A 60 -8.40 0.41 -18.31
CA GLU A 60 -7.76 0.71 -17.02
C GLU A 60 -6.34 1.26 -17.22
N VAL A 61 -5.62 0.74 -18.22
CA VAL A 61 -4.29 1.24 -18.59
C VAL A 61 -4.38 2.66 -19.14
N GLU A 62 -5.30 2.93 -20.08
CA GLU A 62 -5.50 4.28 -20.64
C GLU A 62 -5.91 5.30 -19.57
N LEU A 63 -6.77 4.89 -18.62
CA LEU A 63 -7.18 5.76 -17.50
C LEU A 63 -6.02 6.02 -16.53
N SER A 64 -5.18 5.01 -16.27
CA SER A 64 -3.99 5.18 -15.44
C SER A 64 -3.03 6.19 -16.06
N TRP A 65 -2.80 6.12 -17.37
CA TRP A 65 -1.98 7.10 -18.09
C TRP A 65 -2.56 8.50 -18.08
N LYS A 66 -3.88 8.67 -18.27
CA LYS A 66 -4.52 9.99 -18.12
C LYS A 66 -4.31 10.65 -16.76
N ILE A 67 -4.06 9.86 -15.71
CA ILE A 67 -3.71 10.39 -14.39
C ILE A 67 -2.23 10.79 -14.35
N LEU A 68 -1.32 10.00 -14.92
CA LEU A 68 0.13 10.18 -14.83
C LEU A 68 0.69 11.19 -15.83
N ASP A 69 0.21 11.20 -17.07
CA ASP A 69 0.72 12.03 -18.17
C ASP A 69 0.85 13.53 -17.78
N PRO A 70 -0.15 14.16 -17.12
CA PRO A 70 -0.03 15.57 -16.76
C PRO A 70 1.10 15.86 -15.77
N PHE A 71 1.45 14.90 -14.90
CA PHE A 71 2.56 15.04 -13.96
C PHE A 71 3.91 14.88 -14.67
N GLU A 72 4.01 13.92 -15.60
CA GLU A 72 5.23 13.72 -16.39
C GLU A 72 5.52 14.93 -17.29
N GLU A 73 4.50 15.45 -17.98
CA GLU A 73 4.59 16.66 -18.80
C GLU A 73 5.03 17.86 -17.95
N TYR A 74 4.41 18.06 -16.79
CA TYR A 74 4.76 19.14 -15.87
C TYR A 74 6.22 19.07 -15.40
N TRP A 75 6.72 17.88 -15.05
CA TRP A 75 8.12 17.73 -14.63
C TRP A 75 9.10 17.97 -15.79
N ALA A 76 8.78 17.49 -16.99
CA ALA A 76 9.60 17.69 -18.17
C ALA A 76 9.72 19.18 -18.56
N GLU A 77 8.60 19.91 -18.55
CA GLU A 77 8.56 21.34 -18.91
C GLU A 77 9.26 22.23 -17.90
N ASN A 78 9.10 21.94 -16.61
CA ASN A 78 9.61 22.79 -15.52
C ASN A 78 11.02 22.40 -15.05
N GLN A 79 11.61 21.35 -15.63
CA GLN A 79 12.92 20.81 -15.23
C GLN A 79 13.03 20.54 -13.72
N ILE A 80 11.91 20.13 -13.10
CA ILE A 80 11.83 19.86 -11.67
C ILE A 80 12.44 18.49 -11.41
N GLN A 81 13.32 18.41 -10.40
CA GLN A 81 13.87 17.16 -9.92
C GLN A 81 13.17 16.76 -8.60
N PRO A 82 12.97 15.46 -8.34
CA PRO A 82 12.49 15.00 -7.04
C PRO A 82 13.42 15.46 -5.90
N GLU A 83 12.84 15.71 -4.73
CA GLU A 83 13.61 16.00 -3.53
C GLU A 83 14.46 14.77 -3.14
N GLY A 84 15.75 15.00 -2.88
CA GLY A 84 16.65 13.95 -2.41
C GLY A 84 16.36 13.54 -0.98
N TYR A 85 16.71 12.31 -0.64
CA TYR A 85 16.58 11.75 0.70
C TYR A 85 17.69 10.72 0.97
N ASP A 86 18.02 10.52 2.24
CA ASP A 86 19.10 9.61 2.62
C ASP A 86 18.69 8.13 2.42
N PRO A 87 19.60 7.25 1.95
CA PRO A 87 19.32 5.82 1.85
C PRO A 87 18.88 5.22 3.19
N GLY A 88 17.77 4.48 3.18
CA GLY A 88 17.19 3.88 4.39
C GLY A 88 16.29 4.82 5.21
N SER A 89 16.16 6.09 4.82
CA SER A 89 15.09 6.96 5.30
C SER A 89 13.77 6.67 4.56
N TRP A 90 12.68 7.27 5.05
CA TRP A 90 11.34 7.11 4.48
C TRP A 90 10.99 8.11 3.38
N GLY A 91 11.96 8.93 2.98
CA GLY A 91 11.78 9.97 1.98
C GLY A 91 12.04 11.38 2.54
N PRO A 92 11.79 12.41 1.72
CA PRO A 92 12.00 13.80 2.09
C PRO A 92 10.92 14.33 3.05
N GLU A 93 11.24 15.39 3.80
CA GLU A 93 10.29 16.05 4.73
C GLU A 93 9.01 16.57 4.03
N SER A 94 9.06 16.82 2.71
CA SER A 94 7.87 17.15 1.91
C SER A 94 6.80 16.06 1.94
N ALA A 95 7.19 14.78 2.01
CA ALA A 95 6.27 13.65 2.08
C ALA A 95 5.47 13.65 3.40
N ASP A 96 6.10 14.04 4.51
CA ASP A 96 5.42 14.19 5.80
C ASP A 96 4.50 15.42 5.80
N ARG A 97 4.98 16.54 5.27
CA ARG A 97 4.16 17.76 5.14
C ARG A 97 2.91 17.55 4.30
N LEU A 98 3.00 16.73 3.24
CA LEU A 98 1.87 16.36 2.39
C LEU A 98 0.76 15.67 3.21
N MET A 99 1.13 14.70 4.06
CA MET A 99 0.16 13.98 4.90
C MET A 99 -0.42 14.88 6.01
N GLN A 100 0.43 15.71 6.63
CA GLN A 100 0.03 16.61 7.71
C GLN A 100 -0.98 17.66 7.26
N ARG A 101 -0.98 18.06 5.97
CA ARG A 101 -1.96 18.99 5.40
C ARG A 101 -3.40 18.51 5.60
N ASP A 102 -3.62 17.20 5.56
CA ASP A 102 -4.93 16.57 5.78
C ASP A 102 -5.08 16.00 7.20
N GLY A 103 -4.18 16.38 8.13
CA GLY A 103 -4.15 15.88 9.51
C GLY A 103 -3.76 14.40 9.63
N ARG A 104 -3.08 13.84 8.63
CA ARG A 104 -2.68 12.43 8.57
C ARG A 104 -1.19 12.28 8.81
N THR A 105 -0.77 11.07 9.13
CA THR A 105 0.63 10.67 9.25
C THR A 105 0.82 9.30 8.61
N TRP A 106 2.03 9.02 8.11
CA TRP A 106 2.38 7.70 7.60
C TRP A 106 2.32 6.67 8.72
N ARG A 107 1.68 5.52 8.46
CA ARG A 107 1.47 4.47 9.48
C ARG A 107 2.79 3.81 9.91
N ARG A 108 3.76 3.74 9.00
CA ARG A 108 5.11 3.26 9.20
C ARG A 108 6.01 4.25 8.47
N PRO A 109 6.51 5.29 9.13
CA PRO A 109 7.63 6.11 8.69
C PRO A 109 8.90 5.66 9.42
#